data_AF-A0A2E1JGD4-F1
#
_entry.id   AF-A0A2E1JGD4-F1
#
_cell.length_a   1.000
_cell.length_b   1.000
_cell.length_c   1.000
_cell.angle_alpha   90.00
_cell.angle_beta   90.00
_cell.angle_gamma   90.00
#
_symmetry.space_group_name_H-M   'P 1'
#
loop_
_entity.id
_entity.type
_entity.pdbx_description
1 polymer ?
#
loop_
_entity_poly.entity_id
_entity_poly.type
_entity_poly.pdbx_seq_one_letter_code
_entity_poly.pdbx_strand_id
1 'polypeptide(L)'
;VFNPNFLTNSGANITTKLTFDKDWGLGSSSTLISNLSKLAEIDPFKLNNKIFNGSGYDIACAESNSPLLFSISKNEKYIKEVTFRPVFHENIYFIYLNRKQNSLNEVKKYKKVKPSKELISEISEITKNILNCSDQKIFNELICSHEQIISKLISKTTIKKELFKDFSGEIKSLGAWGGDFIMVSSEDNPINYFKNKGYNTVFKFSDLLI
;
A
#
# COMPACT_ATOMS: atom_id res chain seq x y z
N VAL A 1 9.86 -13.97 -20.74
CA VAL A 1 9.57 -15.35 -21.17
C VAL A 1 9.60 -16.20 -19.90
N PHE A 2 8.79 -17.24 -19.76
CA PHE A 2 8.91 -18.15 -18.60
C PHE A 2 10.14 -19.06 -18.80
N ASN A 3 10.75 -19.55 -17.72
CA ASN A 3 11.90 -20.46 -17.78
C ASN A 3 11.45 -21.91 -17.59
N PRO A 4 11.22 -22.69 -18.67
CA PRO A 4 10.75 -24.07 -18.57
C PRO A 4 11.81 -25.05 -18.03
N ASN A 5 13.09 -24.64 -18.02
CA ASN A 5 14.20 -25.48 -17.54
C ASN A 5 14.49 -25.26 -16.05
N PHE A 6 13.72 -24.40 -15.37
CA PHE A 6 13.92 -24.13 -13.96
C PHE A 6 13.70 -25.40 -13.13
N LEU A 7 14.76 -25.87 -12.47
CA LEU A 7 14.79 -27.05 -11.58
C LEU A 7 14.43 -28.40 -12.24
N THR A 8 14.54 -28.51 -13.57
CA THR A 8 14.20 -29.76 -14.27
C THR A 8 15.28 -30.84 -14.16
N ASN A 9 16.56 -30.45 -14.08
CA ASN A 9 17.70 -31.40 -14.09
C ASN A 9 18.14 -31.86 -12.69
N SER A 10 17.87 -31.04 -11.67
CA SER A 10 18.18 -31.32 -10.28
C SER A 10 17.03 -30.76 -9.48
N GLY A 11 16.22 -31.62 -8.86
CA GLY A 11 15.20 -31.17 -7.91
C GLY A 11 15.84 -30.27 -6.84
N ALA A 12 15.06 -29.40 -6.22
CA ALA A 12 15.56 -28.51 -5.19
C ALA A 12 14.62 -28.43 -3.98
N ASN A 13 15.21 -28.17 -2.83
CA ASN A 13 14.49 -27.74 -1.64
C ASN A 13 14.62 -26.22 -1.52
N ILE A 14 13.49 -25.52 -1.62
CA ILE A 14 13.44 -24.06 -1.43
C ILE A 14 12.84 -23.78 -0.06
N THR A 15 13.57 -23.03 0.76
CA THR A 15 13.08 -22.52 2.05
C THR A 15 12.91 -21.01 1.97
N THR A 16 11.76 -20.52 2.41
CA THR A 16 11.46 -19.08 2.48
C THR A 16 11.19 -18.67 3.91
N LYS A 17 11.53 -17.42 4.26
CA LYS A 17 11.32 -16.86 5.60
C LYS A 17 10.73 -15.47 5.47
N LEU A 18 9.59 -15.23 6.12
CA LEU A 18 9.02 -13.90 6.28
C LEU A 18 9.66 -13.21 7.50
N THR A 19 9.89 -11.91 7.38
CA THR A 19 10.46 -11.06 8.43
C THR A 19 9.41 -10.24 9.18
N PHE A 20 8.13 -10.40 8.82
CA PHE A 20 6.98 -9.72 9.41
C PHE A 20 5.78 -10.67 9.49
N ASP A 21 4.75 -10.28 10.24
CA ASP A 21 3.54 -11.10 10.39
C ASP A 21 2.79 -11.23 9.06
N LYS A 22 2.46 -12.47 8.68
CA LYS A 22 1.76 -12.79 7.43
C LYS A 22 0.37 -12.14 7.30
N ASP A 23 -0.21 -11.65 8.40
CA ASP A 23 -1.55 -11.08 8.45
C ASP A 23 -1.55 -9.54 8.40
N TRP A 24 -0.37 -8.92 8.26
CA TRP A 24 -0.19 -7.46 8.18
C TRP A 24 -0.48 -6.83 6.81
N GLY A 25 -0.76 -7.63 5.77
CA GLY A 25 -1.10 -7.08 4.45
C GLY A 25 0.04 -6.34 3.73
N LEU A 26 1.29 -6.48 4.18
CA LEU A 26 2.48 -5.79 3.62
C LEU A 26 3.03 -6.44 2.33
N GLY A 27 2.17 -7.03 1.50
CA GLY A 27 2.57 -7.52 0.18
C GLY A 27 3.40 -8.81 0.14
N SER A 28 3.33 -9.67 1.17
CA SER A 28 4.14 -10.90 1.26
C SER A 28 4.04 -11.82 0.03
N SER A 29 2.86 -11.94 -0.59
CA SER A 29 2.66 -12.71 -1.81
C SER A 29 3.46 -12.17 -2.99
N SER A 30 3.50 -10.84 -3.16
CA SER A 30 4.24 -10.19 -4.24
C SER A 30 5.74 -10.22 -3.99
N THR A 31 6.18 -10.10 -2.74
CA THR A 31 7.58 -10.32 -2.35
C THR A 31 8.02 -11.76 -2.66
N LEU A 32 7.19 -12.75 -2.37
CA LEU A 32 7.49 -14.15 -2.70
C LEU A 32 7.56 -14.36 -4.22
N ILE A 33 6.62 -13.79 -4.99
CA ILE A 33 6.67 -13.84 -6.46
C ILE A 33 7.96 -13.20 -6.97
N SER A 34 8.31 -12.00 -6.50
CA SER A 34 9.56 -11.32 -6.86
C SER A 34 10.78 -12.22 -6.62
N ASN A 35 10.91 -12.79 -5.42
CA ASN A 35 12.02 -13.66 -5.07
C ASN A 35 12.09 -14.95 -5.91
N LEU A 36 10.94 -15.61 -6.15
CA LEU A 36 10.89 -16.80 -7.00
C LEU A 36 11.16 -16.47 -8.47
N SER A 37 10.70 -15.31 -8.94
CA SER A 37 10.98 -14.84 -10.29
C SER A 37 12.45 -14.54 -10.50
N LYS A 38 13.14 -13.97 -9.50
CA LYS A 38 14.60 -13.81 -9.50
C LYS A 38 15.30 -15.16 -9.57
N LEU A 39 14.92 -16.09 -8.69
CA LEU A 39 15.51 -17.43 -8.64
C LEU A 39 15.33 -18.20 -9.96
N ALA A 40 14.20 -18.02 -10.63
CA ALA A 40 13.88 -18.67 -11.90
C ALA A 40 14.30 -17.88 -13.16
N GLU A 41 14.92 -16.71 -13.00
CA GLU A 41 15.31 -15.81 -14.09
C GLU A 41 14.14 -15.43 -15.02
N ILE A 42 12.99 -15.11 -14.44
CA ILE A 42 11.79 -14.68 -15.17
C ILE A 42 11.32 -13.29 -14.72
N ASP A 43 10.53 -12.66 -15.57
CA ASP A 43 9.91 -11.36 -15.28
C ASP A 43 8.84 -11.48 -14.17
N PRO A 44 9.02 -10.82 -13.01
CA PRO A 44 8.09 -10.91 -11.88
C PRO A 44 6.71 -10.31 -12.18
N PHE A 45 6.62 -9.30 -13.06
CA PHE A 45 5.34 -8.74 -13.46
C PHE A 45 4.53 -9.72 -14.30
N LYS A 46 5.19 -10.52 -15.17
CA LYS A 46 4.52 -11.56 -15.95
C LYS A 46 3.98 -12.68 -15.07
N LEU A 47 4.76 -13.13 -14.09
CA LEU A 47 4.31 -14.14 -13.14
C LEU A 47 3.14 -13.62 -12.29
N ASN A 48 3.26 -12.41 -11.74
CA ASN A 48 2.21 -11.78 -10.94
C ASN A 48 0.92 -11.58 -11.74
N ASN A 49 1.00 -11.16 -13.00
CA ASN A 49 -0.18 -11.01 -13.86
C ASN A 49 -0.90 -12.34 -14.11
N LYS A 50 -0.17 -13.45 -14.20
CA LYS A 50 -0.75 -14.78 -14.40
C LYS A 50 -1.49 -15.30 -13.15
N ILE A 51 -1.04 -14.92 -11.95
CA ILE A 51 -1.59 -15.40 -10.67
C ILE A 51 -2.68 -14.45 -10.13
N PHE A 52 -2.34 -13.17 -9.96
CA PHE A 52 -3.18 -12.19 -9.27
C PHE A 52 -3.90 -11.24 -10.23
N ASN A 53 -3.31 -10.99 -11.40
CA ASN A 53 -3.84 -10.04 -12.39
C ASN A 53 -4.13 -8.65 -11.76
N GLY A 54 -3.25 -8.20 -10.86
CA GLY A 54 -3.29 -6.87 -10.24
C GLY A 54 -2.58 -5.82 -11.11
N SER A 55 -2.39 -4.62 -10.57
CA SER A 55 -1.65 -3.54 -11.26
C SER A 55 -0.15 -3.87 -11.45
N GLY A 56 0.41 -4.65 -10.53
CA GLY A 56 1.85 -4.87 -10.41
C GLY A 56 2.55 -3.88 -9.48
N TYR A 57 1.82 -2.99 -8.80
CA TYR A 57 2.38 -2.05 -7.83
C TYR A 57 3.21 -2.75 -6.74
N ASP A 58 2.66 -3.79 -6.11
CA ASP A 58 3.36 -4.53 -5.06
C ASP A 58 4.64 -5.23 -5.55
N ILE A 59 4.71 -5.57 -6.85
CA ILE A 59 5.95 -6.07 -7.47
C ILE A 59 6.97 -4.94 -7.61
N ALA A 60 6.56 -3.76 -8.06
CA ALA A 60 7.45 -2.60 -8.12
C ALA A 60 8.02 -2.27 -6.74
N CYS A 61 7.20 -2.34 -5.69
CA CYS A 61 7.66 -2.15 -4.31
C CYS A 61 8.61 -3.25 -3.84
N ALA A 62 8.33 -4.53 -4.15
CA ALA A 62 9.21 -5.65 -3.78
C ALA A 62 10.59 -5.63 -4.48
N GLU A 63 10.67 -4.95 -5.64
CA GLU A 63 11.91 -4.76 -6.40
C GLU A 63 12.66 -3.47 -6.04
N SER A 64 12.10 -2.62 -5.17
CA SER A 64 12.65 -1.30 -4.84
C SER A 64 13.14 -1.24 -3.39
N ASN A 65 14.25 -0.53 -3.19
CA ASN A 65 14.77 -0.17 -1.86
C ASN A 65 14.44 1.27 -1.46
N SER A 66 13.65 1.99 -2.27
CA SER A 66 13.23 3.36 -1.99
C SER A 66 11.72 3.54 -2.18
N PRO A 67 11.13 4.60 -1.61
CA PRO A 67 9.82 5.06 -2.03
C PRO A 67 9.78 5.27 -3.55
N LEU A 68 8.62 5.03 -4.16
CA LEU A 68 8.43 5.16 -5.60
C LEU A 68 7.05 5.73 -5.93
N LEU A 69 6.97 6.40 -7.08
CA LEU A 69 5.73 6.65 -7.79
C LEU A 69 5.56 5.57 -8.86
N PHE A 70 4.34 5.05 -8.94
CA PHE A 70 3.96 4.03 -9.91
C PHE A 70 2.77 4.52 -10.73
N SER A 71 2.84 4.38 -12.05
CA SER A 71 1.69 4.63 -12.92
C SER A 71 1.61 3.62 -14.04
N ILE A 72 0.42 3.50 -14.62
CA ILE A 72 0.17 2.68 -15.80
C ILE A 72 -0.44 3.58 -16.86
N SER A 73 0.20 3.66 -18.03
CA SER A 73 -0.33 4.38 -19.20
C SER A 73 -0.14 3.52 -20.43
N LYS A 74 -1.18 3.38 -21.27
CA LYS A 74 -1.17 2.56 -22.49
C LYS A 74 -0.62 1.13 -22.28
N ASN A 75 -0.97 0.50 -21.14
CA ASN A 75 -0.49 -0.83 -20.70
C ASN A 75 1.01 -0.92 -20.36
N GLU A 76 1.73 0.20 -20.37
CA GLU A 76 3.11 0.29 -19.89
C GLU A 76 3.12 0.75 -18.43
N LYS A 77 4.08 0.20 -17.66
CA LYS A 77 4.30 0.57 -16.27
C LYS A 77 5.44 1.57 -16.20
N TYR A 78 5.23 2.65 -15.46
CA TYR A 78 6.26 3.65 -15.20
C TYR A 78 6.54 3.66 -13.69
N ILE A 79 7.81 3.46 -13.34
CA ILE A 79 8.31 3.43 -11.97
C ILE A 79 9.31 4.57 -11.86
N LYS A 80 9.10 5.46 -10.89
CA LYS A 80 10.01 6.56 -10.60
C LYS A 80 10.35 6.53 -9.12
N GLU A 81 11.61 6.30 -8.79
CA GLU A 81 12.10 6.43 -7.42
C GLU A 81 11.95 7.89 -6.96
N VAL A 82 11.56 8.06 -5.70
CA VAL A 82 11.37 9.37 -5.07
C VAL A 82 11.85 9.33 -3.63
N THR A 83 12.08 10.51 -3.05
CA THR A 83 12.25 10.65 -1.61
C THR A 83 10.92 11.08 -1.00
N PHE A 84 10.48 10.38 0.05
CA PHE A 84 9.32 10.79 0.83
C PHE A 84 9.70 10.77 2.31
N ARG A 85 10.02 11.95 2.83
CA ARG A 85 10.31 12.18 4.24
C ARG A 85 9.90 13.62 4.58
N PRO A 86 8.59 13.90 4.71
CA PRO A 86 8.13 15.25 5.01
C PRO A 86 8.70 15.73 6.35
N VAL A 87 8.76 17.05 6.54
CA VAL A 87 9.30 17.64 7.78
C VAL A 87 8.55 17.19 9.04
N PHE A 88 7.27 16.82 8.89
CA PHE A 88 6.40 16.28 9.94
C PHE A 88 6.36 14.74 9.99
N HIS A 89 7.32 14.03 9.40
CA HIS A 89 7.32 12.56 9.35
C HIS A 89 7.22 11.88 10.74
N GLU A 90 7.74 12.49 11.80
CA GLU A 90 7.63 11.98 13.17
C GLU A 90 6.18 11.94 13.69
N ASN A 91 5.29 12.70 13.05
CA ASN A 91 3.87 12.78 13.35
C ASN A 91 3.04 11.79 12.50
N ILE A 92 3.70 10.95 11.70
CA ILE A 92 3.08 9.90 10.90
C ILE A 92 3.25 8.54 11.59
N TYR A 93 2.13 7.82 11.71
CA TYR A 93 2.07 6.50 12.35
C TYR A 93 1.32 5.51 11.45
N PHE A 94 1.58 4.23 11.65
CA PHE A 94 0.90 3.13 10.97
C PHE A 94 0.26 2.21 12.00
N ILE A 95 -1.05 2.03 11.90
CA ILE A 95 -1.84 1.25 12.87
C ILE A 95 -2.39 0.01 12.18
N TYR A 96 -2.13 -1.17 12.75
CA TYR A 96 -2.77 -2.40 12.29
C TYR A 96 -4.16 -2.52 12.88
N LEU A 97 -5.17 -2.73 12.03
CA LEU A 97 -6.58 -2.82 12.43
C LEU A 97 -7.01 -4.20 12.96
N ASN A 98 -6.06 -5.11 13.21
CA ASN A 98 -6.34 -6.50 13.64
C ASN A 98 -7.28 -7.27 12.69
N ARG A 99 -7.36 -6.83 11.43
CA ARG A 99 -8.29 -7.38 10.45
C ARG A 99 -7.58 -7.52 9.12
N LYS A 100 -7.21 -8.75 8.77
CA LYS A 100 -6.65 -9.03 7.46
C LYS A 100 -7.66 -8.76 6.35
N GLN A 101 -7.30 -7.95 5.37
CA GLN A 101 -8.13 -7.73 4.19
C GLN A 101 -7.83 -8.77 3.10
N ASN A 102 -8.87 -9.25 2.42
CA ASN A 102 -8.68 -10.13 1.27
C ASN A 102 -8.50 -9.30 -0.01
N SER A 103 -7.25 -9.00 -0.36
CA SER A 103 -6.90 -8.16 -1.52
C SER A 103 -7.44 -8.71 -2.85
N LEU A 104 -7.48 -10.03 -3.03
CA LEU A 104 -8.02 -10.66 -4.26
C LEU A 104 -9.49 -10.30 -4.48
N ASN A 105 -10.30 -10.35 -3.42
CA ASN A 105 -11.72 -10.02 -3.50
C ASN A 105 -11.93 -8.53 -3.75
N GLU A 106 -11.14 -7.66 -3.13
CA GLU A 106 -11.25 -6.21 -3.32
C GLU A 106 -10.80 -5.79 -4.72
N VAL A 107 -9.74 -6.39 -5.27
CA VAL A 107 -9.33 -6.17 -6.67
C VAL A 107 -10.45 -6.61 -7.63
N LYS A 108 -11.09 -7.75 -7.40
CA LYS A 108 -12.22 -8.22 -8.23
C LYS A 108 -13.41 -7.26 -8.19
N LYS A 109 -13.72 -6.67 -7.02
CA LYS A 109 -14.76 -5.64 -6.89
C LYS A 109 -14.34 -4.36 -7.61
N TYR A 110 -13.12 -3.88 -7.38
CA TYR A 110 -12.61 -2.67 -7.99
C TYR A 110 -12.52 -2.74 -9.52
N LYS A 111 -12.24 -3.91 -10.10
CA LYS A 111 -12.25 -4.10 -11.57
C LYS A 111 -13.61 -3.81 -12.23
N LYS A 112 -14.70 -3.82 -11.47
CA LYS A 112 -16.03 -3.44 -11.96
C LYS A 112 -16.24 -1.92 -11.95
N VAL A 113 -15.40 -1.19 -11.23
CA VAL A 113 -15.39 0.26 -11.17
C VAL A 113 -14.61 0.80 -12.37
N LYS A 114 -15.18 1.81 -13.04
CA LYS A 114 -14.53 2.53 -14.14
C LYS A 114 -14.30 3.98 -13.71
N PRO A 115 -13.14 4.30 -13.10
CA PRO A 115 -12.82 5.68 -12.73
C PRO A 115 -12.72 6.55 -14.00
N SER A 116 -13.22 7.78 -13.92
CA SER A 116 -13.08 8.75 -15.01
C SER A 116 -11.64 9.25 -15.11
N LYS A 117 -11.26 9.81 -16.26
CA LYS A 117 -9.92 10.37 -16.44
C LYS A 117 -9.68 11.56 -15.51
N GLU A 118 -10.72 12.33 -15.25
CA GLU A 118 -10.70 13.49 -14.37
C GLU A 118 -10.41 13.06 -12.92
N LEU A 119 -11.10 12.01 -12.44
CA LEU A 119 -10.86 11.46 -11.09
C LEU A 119 -9.45 10.89 -10.96
N ILE A 120 -8.96 10.19 -11.99
CA ILE A 120 -7.57 9.69 -12.01
C ILE A 120 -6.59 10.86 -11.95
N SER A 121 -6.84 11.92 -12.72
CA SER A 121 -6.01 13.13 -12.73
C SER A 121 -6.01 13.81 -11.37
N GLU A 122 -7.17 13.91 -10.71
CA GLU A 122 -7.33 14.51 -9.39
C GLU A 122 -6.53 13.72 -8.32
N ILE A 123 -6.67 12.40 -8.27
CA ILE A 123 -5.89 11.54 -7.36
C ILE A 123 -4.39 11.62 -7.66
N SER A 124 -4.02 11.70 -8.93
CA SER A 124 -2.62 11.85 -9.34
C SER A 124 -2.04 13.18 -8.85
N GLU A 125 -2.81 14.26 -8.90
CA GLU A 125 -2.39 15.57 -8.42
C GLU A 125 -2.28 15.60 -6.89
N ILE A 126 -3.24 15.01 -6.18
CA ILE A 126 -3.15 14.83 -4.72
C ILE A 126 -1.88 14.07 -4.34
N THR A 127 -1.53 13.02 -5.08
CA THR A 127 -0.31 12.23 -4.84
C THR A 127 0.96 13.07 -5.01
N LYS A 128 1.04 13.92 -6.05
CA LYS A 128 2.18 14.84 -6.23
C LYS A 128 2.23 15.90 -5.13
N ASN A 129 1.10 16.43 -4.72
CA ASN A 129 1.04 17.42 -3.65
C ASN A 129 1.46 16.82 -2.31
N ILE A 130 1.04 15.59 -2.01
CA ILE A 130 1.49 14.83 -0.85
C ILE A 130 3.02 14.68 -0.85
N LEU A 131 3.59 14.29 -1.99
CA LEU A 131 5.04 14.07 -2.12
C LEU A 131 5.86 15.33 -1.82
N ASN A 132 5.35 16.52 -2.17
CA ASN A 132 6.04 17.79 -2.00
C ASN A 132 5.56 18.61 -0.79
N CYS A 133 4.71 18.03 0.06
CA CYS A 133 4.08 18.75 1.17
C CYS A 133 5.05 18.97 2.33
N SER A 134 5.17 20.22 2.78
CA SER A 134 5.98 20.61 3.95
C SER A 134 5.14 21.07 5.15
N ASP A 135 3.81 21.06 5.04
CA ASP A 135 2.88 21.49 6.09
C ASP A 135 1.93 20.34 6.47
N GLN A 136 1.89 19.97 7.75
CA GLN A 136 1.12 18.81 8.20
C GLN A 136 -0.39 19.02 8.05
N LYS A 137 -0.89 20.26 8.20
CA LYS A 137 -2.30 20.57 8.06
C LYS A 137 -2.73 20.42 6.60
N ILE A 138 -1.92 20.91 5.66
CA ILE A 138 -2.14 20.70 4.22
C ILE A 138 -2.07 19.21 3.89
N PHE A 139 -1.11 18.47 4.45
CA PHE A 139 -1.03 17.02 4.27
C PHE A 139 -2.31 16.32 4.76
N ASN A 140 -2.83 16.70 5.93
CA ASN A 140 -4.08 16.18 6.47
C ASN A 140 -5.25 16.47 5.51
N GLU A 141 -5.36 17.67 4.98
CA GLU A 141 -6.39 18.02 3.99
C GLU A 141 -6.28 17.17 2.72
N LEU A 142 -5.06 16.96 2.21
CA LEU A 142 -4.80 16.13 1.02
C LEU A 142 -5.19 14.67 1.22
N ILE A 143 -4.78 14.06 2.35
CA ILE A 143 -5.13 12.65 2.62
C ILE A 143 -6.63 12.50 2.92
N CYS A 144 -7.26 13.50 3.55
CA CYS A 144 -8.71 13.52 3.75
C CYS A 144 -9.46 13.58 2.41
N SER A 145 -9.03 14.46 1.50
CA SER A 145 -9.59 14.57 0.15
C SER A 145 -9.42 13.25 -0.62
N HIS A 146 -8.23 12.67 -0.58
CA HIS A 146 -7.96 11.35 -1.17
C HIS A 146 -8.94 10.29 -0.63
N GLU A 147 -9.10 10.19 0.69
CA GLU A 147 -10.05 9.24 1.29
C GLU A 147 -11.49 9.52 0.85
N GLN A 148 -11.92 10.78 0.78
CA GLN A 148 -13.27 11.09 0.33
C GLN A 148 -13.53 10.69 -1.13
N ILE A 149 -12.57 10.92 -2.02
CA ILE A 149 -12.68 10.56 -3.44
C ILE A 149 -12.76 9.04 -3.60
N ILE A 150 -11.83 8.30 -2.98
CA ILE A 150 -11.80 6.84 -3.09
C ILE A 150 -13.02 6.20 -2.41
N SER A 151 -13.44 6.72 -1.25
CA SER A 151 -14.66 6.29 -0.54
C SER A 151 -15.89 6.32 -1.44
N LYS A 152 -16.07 7.42 -2.20
CA LYS A 152 -17.15 7.54 -3.20
C LYS A 152 -16.95 6.57 -4.36
N LEU A 153 -15.73 6.46 -4.88
CA LEU A 153 -15.40 5.59 -6.02
C LEU A 153 -15.71 4.12 -5.76
N ILE A 154 -15.45 3.63 -4.55
CA ILE A 154 -15.63 2.22 -4.17
C ILE A 154 -16.88 1.98 -3.32
N SER A 155 -17.70 3.02 -3.10
CA SER A 155 -18.92 2.99 -2.29
C SER A 155 -18.72 2.41 -0.87
N LYS A 156 -17.67 2.88 -0.17
CA LYS A 156 -17.38 2.50 1.23
C LYS A 156 -17.25 3.74 2.11
N THR A 157 -17.65 3.65 3.38
CA THR A 157 -17.38 4.71 4.37
C THR A 157 -15.87 4.79 4.66
N THR A 158 -15.36 6.01 4.92
CA THR A 158 -13.96 6.17 5.31
C THR A 158 -13.71 5.58 6.69
N ILE A 159 -12.53 5.00 6.91
CA ILE A 159 -12.21 4.31 8.17
C ILE A 159 -12.28 5.25 9.38
N LYS A 160 -11.91 6.53 9.21
CA LYS A 160 -12.06 7.56 10.24
C LYS A 160 -13.52 7.75 10.64
N LYS A 161 -14.42 7.86 9.66
CA LYS A 161 -15.87 7.99 9.93
C LYS A 161 -16.47 6.71 10.51
N GLU A 162 -15.93 5.54 10.17
CA GLU A 162 -16.46 4.26 10.66
C GLU A 162 -16.02 3.98 12.10
N LEU A 163 -14.73 4.13 12.41
CA LEU A 163 -14.12 3.61 13.64
C LEU A 163 -13.52 4.69 14.56
N PHE A 164 -13.19 5.88 14.03
CA PHE A 164 -12.35 6.87 14.71
C PHE A 164 -12.92 8.30 14.59
N LYS A 165 -14.24 8.45 14.73
CA LYS A 165 -14.94 9.73 14.57
C LYS A 165 -14.44 10.82 15.53
N ASP A 166 -13.97 10.40 16.70
CA ASP A 166 -13.46 11.21 17.81
C ASP A 166 -11.94 11.48 17.72
N PHE A 167 -11.25 10.97 16.70
CA PHE A 167 -9.80 11.14 16.60
C PHE A 167 -9.41 12.57 16.18
N SER A 168 -8.54 13.20 16.98
CA SER A 168 -7.90 14.48 16.66
C SER A 168 -6.66 14.26 15.79
N GLY A 169 -6.87 14.26 14.48
CA GLY A 169 -5.86 14.00 13.46
C GLY A 169 -6.52 13.52 12.18
N GLU A 170 -5.75 13.04 11.21
CA GLU A 170 -6.31 12.51 9.96
C GLU A 170 -5.82 11.09 9.67
N ILE A 171 -6.69 10.30 9.03
CA ILE A 171 -6.47 8.87 8.81
C ILE A 171 -6.70 8.55 7.35
N LYS A 172 -5.76 7.80 6.78
CA LYS A 172 -5.80 7.29 5.43
C LYS A 172 -5.73 5.77 5.42
N SER A 173 -6.59 5.14 4.64
CA SER A 173 -6.56 3.70 4.40
C SER A 173 -5.40 3.33 3.47
N LEU A 174 -4.69 2.23 3.78
CA LEU A 174 -3.64 1.66 2.96
C LEU A 174 -4.10 0.37 2.27
N GLY A 175 -3.41 0.01 1.18
CA GLY A 175 -3.69 -1.21 0.43
C GLY A 175 -5.13 -1.29 -0.10
N ALA A 176 -5.76 -2.45 0.09
CA ALA A 176 -7.06 -2.80 -0.50
C ALA A 176 -8.29 -2.17 0.19
N TRP A 177 -8.10 -1.32 1.21
CA TRP A 177 -9.14 -0.64 1.99
C TRP A 177 -10.10 -1.55 2.79
N GLY A 178 -10.25 -1.26 4.09
CA GLY A 178 -11.19 -1.94 5.00
C GLY A 178 -10.55 -2.93 5.98
N GLY A 179 -9.22 -2.94 6.08
CA GLY A 179 -8.44 -3.76 6.99
C GLY A 179 -6.95 -3.42 6.90
N ASP A 180 -6.11 -4.35 7.36
CA ASP A 180 -4.65 -4.26 7.39
C ASP A 180 -4.16 -3.01 8.13
N PHE A 181 -3.40 -2.13 7.46
CA PHE A 181 -2.88 -0.91 8.05
C PHE A 181 -3.64 0.34 7.61
N ILE A 182 -3.69 1.30 8.52
CA ILE A 182 -4.01 2.70 8.23
C ILE A 182 -2.78 3.56 8.47
N MET A 183 -2.64 4.63 7.70
CA MET A 183 -1.72 5.71 7.99
C MET A 183 -2.46 6.78 8.80
N VAL A 184 -1.81 7.26 9.85
CA VAL A 184 -2.32 8.30 10.75
C VAL A 184 -1.36 9.47 10.73
N SER A 185 -1.90 10.68 10.65
CA SER A 185 -1.16 11.93 10.85
C SER A 185 -1.80 12.72 11.98
N SER A 186 -1.06 13.00 13.04
CA SER A 186 -1.54 13.78 14.18
C SER A 186 -0.38 14.51 14.85
N GLU A 187 -0.60 15.77 15.25
CA GLU A 187 0.39 16.56 16.00
C GLU A 187 0.62 15.97 17.40
N ASP A 188 -0.44 15.42 18.00
CA ASP A 188 -0.37 14.73 19.28
C ASP A 188 0.01 13.26 19.09
N ASN A 189 0.71 12.69 20.08
CA ASN A 189 1.05 11.27 20.07
C ASN A 189 -0.23 10.40 20.15
N PRO A 190 -0.58 9.64 19.08
CA PRO A 190 -1.85 8.95 19.02
C PRO A 190 -1.81 7.54 19.63
N ILE A 191 -0.65 7.08 20.11
CA ILE A 191 -0.43 5.68 20.53
C ILE A 191 -1.46 5.25 21.59
N ASN A 192 -1.65 6.06 22.62
CA ASN A 192 -2.58 5.71 23.70
C ASN A 192 -4.04 5.69 23.22
N TYR A 193 -4.43 6.58 22.31
CA TYR A 193 -5.77 6.57 21.72
C TYR A 193 -6.05 5.24 21.00
N PHE A 194 -5.13 4.78 20.14
CA PHE A 194 -5.31 3.53 19.39
C PHE A 194 -5.23 2.29 20.29
N LYS A 195 -4.30 2.26 21.25
CA LYS A 195 -4.20 1.16 22.22
C LYS A 195 -5.45 1.03 23.09
N ASN A 196 -6.01 2.15 23.57
CA ASN A 196 -7.24 2.14 24.35
C ASN A 196 -8.46 1.65 23.55
N LYS A 197 -8.41 1.74 22.21
CA LYS A 197 -9.43 1.16 21.32
C LYS A 197 -9.10 -0.28 20.87
N GLY A 198 -8.05 -0.91 21.41
CA GLY A 198 -7.68 -2.30 21.13
C GLY A 198 -6.68 -2.50 19.97
N TYR A 199 -6.15 -1.43 19.38
CA TYR A 199 -5.19 -1.49 18.28
C TYR A 199 -3.76 -1.35 18.84
N ASN A 200 -3.16 -2.48 19.21
CA ASN A 200 -1.89 -2.50 19.94
C ASN A 200 -0.64 -2.42 19.07
N THR A 201 -0.75 -2.81 17.79
CA THR A 201 0.36 -2.77 16.84
C THR A 201 0.39 -1.41 16.16
N VAL A 202 1.31 -0.57 16.64
CA VAL A 202 1.53 0.81 16.18
C VAL A 202 2.99 0.96 15.80
N PHE A 203 3.24 1.37 14.56
CA PHE A 203 4.56 1.73 14.07
C PHE A 203 4.64 3.24 13.87
N LYS A 204 5.78 3.82 14.21
CA LYS A 204 6.14 5.17 13.77
C LYS A 204 6.62 5.12 12.33
N PHE A 205 6.65 6.28 11.68
CA PHE A 205 7.23 6.40 10.34
C PHE A 205 8.63 5.80 10.24
N SER A 206 9.49 6.06 11.25
CA SER A 206 10.85 5.55 11.33
C SER A 206 10.97 4.03 11.39
N ASP A 207 9.96 3.34 11.90
CA ASP A 207 10.02 1.89 12.12
C ASP A 207 9.81 1.12 10.81
N LEU A 208 9.21 1.76 9.80
CA LEU A 208 8.95 1.19 8.48
C LEU A 208 9.81 1.83 7.37
N LEU A 209 10.77 2.66 7.73
CA LEU A 209 11.77 3.16 6.79
C LEU A 209 12.69 2.01 6.35
N ILE A 210 12.98 1.98 5.05
CA ILE A 210 14.04 1.16 4.44
C ILE A 210 15.38 1.90 4.60
#